data_AF-A0AAV0HHH6-F1
#
_entry.id   AF-A0AAV0HHH6-F1
#
_cell.length_a   1.000
_cell.length_b   1.000
_cell.length_c   1.000
_cell.angle_alpha   90.00
_cell.angle_beta   90.00
_cell.angle_gamma   90.00
#
_symmetry.space_group_name_H-M   'P 1'
#
loop_
_entity.id
_entity.type
_entity.pdbx_description
1 polymer ?
#
loop_
_entity_poly.entity_id
_entity_poly.type
_entity_poly.pdbx_seq_one_letter_code
_entity_poly.pdbx_strand_id
1 'polypeptide(L)'
;MTDSIRGELINQCLASRRNCKLLNCHSANCTSPIEVLKVFRNSVFCLQPAGDSYTRRSTFDSILAGCIPVFFHPFSAYTQYIWHLPRNYSSYSVYIPENLVREGIVSIRMQLLQVSKAEVVSMRQEVINLIPKVIYRDPRSKSKDFEDAFDIAIKGMLERVGKVRRQIEEGKDPGTGFAEPGSWKLKLEEGWYRERS
;
A
#
# COMPACT_ATOMS: atom_id res chain seq x y z
N MET A 1 -23.71 -6.53 -10.77
CA MET A 1 -22.27 -6.18 -10.61
C MET A 1 -22.06 -5.03 -9.64
N THR A 2 -22.93 -4.86 -8.64
CA THR A 2 -22.96 -3.73 -7.69
C THR A 2 -22.37 -4.07 -6.32
N ASP A 3 -21.88 -5.29 -6.12
CA ASP A 3 -21.51 -5.81 -4.79
C ASP A 3 -20.00 -5.84 -4.49
N SER A 4 -19.17 -5.33 -5.41
CA SER A 4 -17.72 -5.29 -5.24
C SER A 4 -17.24 -3.87 -4.94
N ILE A 5 -16.24 -3.74 -4.05
CA ILE A 5 -15.60 -2.45 -3.75
C ILE A 5 -15.18 -1.72 -5.03
N ARG A 6 -14.65 -2.44 -6.03
CA ARG A 6 -14.26 -1.89 -7.34
C ARG A 6 -15.41 -1.21 -8.07
N GLY A 7 -16.59 -1.83 -8.07
CA GLY A 7 -17.78 -1.26 -8.68
C GLY A 7 -18.14 0.07 -8.02
N GLU A 8 -18.09 0.11 -6.69
CA GLU A 8 -18.38 1.33 -5.93
C GLU A 8 -17.34 2.43 -6.18
N LEU A 9 -16.04 2.09 -6.24
CA LEU A 9 -14.99 3.05 -6.61
C LEU A 9 -15.23 3.65 -8.01
N ILE A 10 -15.59 2.82 -8.98
CA ILE A 10 -15.88 3.24 -10.35
C ILE A 10 -17.09 4.17 -10.36
N ASN A 11 -18.17 3.81 -9.68
CA ASN A 11 -19.39 4.60 -9.61
C ASN A 11 -19.13 5.98 -8.99
N GLN A 12 -18.45 6.04 -7.84
CA GLN A 12 -18.10 7.32 -7.20
C GLN A 12 -17.14 8.15 -8.06
N CYS A 13 -16.21 7.52 -8.77
CA CYS A 13 -15.29 8.20 -9.68
C CYS A 13 -16.02 8.83 -10.87
N LEU A 14 -16.91 8.08 -11.53
CA LEU A 14 -17.71 8.55 -12.66
C LEU A 14 -18.68 9.66 -12.28
N ALA A 15 -19.26 9.58 -11.07
CA ALA A 15 -20.06 10.66 -10.50
C ALA A 15 -19.22 11.92 -10.20
N SER A 16 -17.94 11.75 -9.90
CA SER A 16 -16.99 12.83 -9.52
C SER A 16 -16.21 13.41 -10.71
N ARG A 17 -16.91 13.72 -11.82
CA ARG A 17 -16.35 14.07 -13.15
C ARG A 17 -15.02 14.84 -13.18
N ARG A 18 -14.85 15.91 -12.40
CA ARG A 18 -13.64 16.77 -12.42
C ARG A 18 -12.56 16.38 -11.40
N ASN A 19 -12.91 15.51 -10.45
CA ASN A 19 -12.06 15.21 -9.29
C ASN A 19 -11.50 13.78 -9.32
N CYS A 20 -11.91 12.95 -10.27
CA CYS A 20 -11.42 11.59 -10.43
C CYS A 20 -11.16 11.27 -11.90
N LYS A 21 -10.02 10.62 -12.17
CA LYS A 21 -9.67 10.10 -13.49
C LYS A 21 -9.74 8.58 -13.48
N LEU A 22 -10.78 8.03 -14.10
CA LEU A 22 -10.87 6.59 -14.35
C LEU A 22 -10.00 6.21 -15.55
N LEU A 23 -9.05 5.31 -15.34
CA LEU A 23 -8.33 4.63 -16.41
C LEU A 23 -9.10 3.36 -16.79
N ASN A 24 -9.79 3.37 -17.93
CA ASN A 24 -10.57 2.23 -18.40
C ASN A 24 -9.70 1.31 -19.26
N CYS A 25 -9.38 0.12 -18.76
CA CYS A 25 -8.53 -0.85 -19.44
C CYS A 25 -9.18 -1.58 -20.63
N HIS A 26 -10.48 -1.37 -20.88
CA HIS A 26 -11.12 -1.85 -22.10
C HIS A 26 -10.72 -1.00 -23.33
N SER A 27 -10.50 0.30 -23.12
CA SER A 27 -10.14 1.25 -24.17
C SER A 27 -8.68 1.69 -24.11
N ALA A 28 -8.05 1.61 -22.93
CA ALA A 28 -6.64 1.94 -22.73
C ALA A 28 -5.80 0.69 -22.50
N ASN A 29 -4.54 0.72 -22.94
CA ASN A 29 -3.59 -0.35 -22.68
C ASN A 29 -3.03 -0.27 -21.25
N CYS A 30 -3.74 -0.83 -20.27
CA CYS A 30 -3.26 -0.89 -18.88
C CYS A 30 -2.06 -1.83 -18.65
N THR A 31 -1.67 -2.62 -19.65
CA THR A 31 -0.41 -3.38 -19.59
C THR A 31 0.80 -2.51 -19.90
N SER A 32 0.59 -1.38 -20.59
CA SER A 32 1.61 -0.38 -20.84
C SER A 32 1.91 0.41 -19.55
N PRO A 33 3.15 0.36 -19.03
CA PRO A 33 3.52 1.15 -17.86
C PRO A 33 3.35 2.65 -18.08
N ILE A 34 3.52 3.13 -19.32
CA ILE A 34 3.47 4.55 -19.68
C ILE A 34 2.08 5.14 -19.42
N GLU A 35 1.02 4.45 -19.83
CA GLU A 35 -0.36 4.91 -19.67
C GLU A 35 -0.76 4.99 -18.20
N VAL A 36 -0.41 3.94 -17.43
CA VAL A 36 -0.71 3.87 -15.99
C VAL A 36 0.05 4.96 -15.23
N LEU A 37 1.37 5.06 -15.44
CA LEU A 37 2.22 6.05 -14.76
C LEU A 37 1.83 7.48 -15.13
N LYS A 38 1.37 7.74 -16.36
CA LYS A 38 0.87 9.06 -16.77
C LYS A 38 -0.35 9.48 -15.96
N VAL A 39 -1.30 8.58 -15.72
CA VAL A 39 -2.48 8.89 -14.89
C VAL A 39 -2.05 9.09 -13.44
N PHE A 40 -1.23 8.21 -12.89
CA PHE A 40 -0.79 8.31 -11.49
C PHE A 40 0.06 9.54 -11.21
N ARG A 41 1.01 9.89 -12.08
CA ARG A 41 1.84 11.10 -11.95
C ARG A 41 0.99 12.38 -11.89
N ASN A 42 -0.14 12.41 -12.58
CA ASN A 42 -1.06 13.55 -12.60
C ASN A 42 -2.11 13.50 -11.49
N SER A 43 -2.03 12.53 -10.58
CA SER A 43 -3.00 12.32 -9.50
C SER A 43 -2.37 12.60 -8.14
N VAL A 44 -3.20 13.05 -7.19
CA VAL A 44 -2.77 13.21 -5.78
C VAL A 44 -2.88 11.88 -5.05
N PHE A 45 -4.06 11.28 -5.14
CA PHE A 45 -4.40 10.02 -4.51
C PHE A 45 -4.68 8.95 -5.57
N CYS A 46 -4.18 7.75 -5.35
CA CYS A 46 -4.35 6.61 -6.24
C CYS A 46 -5.05 5.48 -5.49
N LEU A 47 -6.28 5.17 -5.90
CA LEU A 47 -7.11 4.16 -5.25
C LEU A 47 -6.58 2.74 -5.55
N GLN A 48 -6.28 1.98 -4.50
CA GLN A 48 -5.73 0.63 -4.57
C GLN A 48 -6.67 -0.39 -3.90
N PRO A 49 -7.83 -0.71 -4.52
CA PRO A 49 -8.72 -1.75 -4.01
C PRO A 49 -8.07 -3.13 -4.10
N ALA A 50 -8.42 -4.00 -3.15
CA ALA A 50 -8.12 -5.41 -3.26
C ALA A 50 -8.84 -6.06 -4.46
N GLY A 51 -8.45 -7.29 -4.80
CA GLY A 51 -9.36 -8.24 -5.45
C GLY A 51 -8.87 -9.65 -5.12
N ASP A 52 -8.57 -10.49 -6.10
CA ASP A 52 -8.03 -11.86 -5.93
C ASP A 52 -6.89 -11.95 -4.89
N SER A 53 -6.05 -10.91 -4.81
CA SER A 53 -5.07 -10.69 -3.76
C SER A 53 -5.29 -9.34 -3.10
N TYR A 54 -4.86 -9.21 -1.84
CA TYR A 54 -4.93 -7.94 -1.10
C TYR A 54 -4.07 -6.85 -1.72
N THR A 55 -2.83 -7.16 -2.08
CA THR A 55 -1.89 -6.22 -2.71
C THR A 55 -1.94 -6.36 -4.23
N ARG A 56 -1.85 -5.23 -4.94
CA ARG A 56 -1.81 -5.16 -6.40
C ARG A 56 -0.50 -4.55 -6.87
N ARG A 57 -0.05 -4.91 -8.08
CA ARG A 57 1.07 -4.25 -8.77
C ARG A 57 0.91 -2.72 -8.81
N SER A 58 -0.32 -2.25 -9.04
CA SER A 58 -0.66 -0.83 -9.11
C SER A 58 -0.34 -0.04 -7.84
N THR A 59 -0.26 -0.71 -6.68
CA THR A 59 0.24 -0.10 -5.43
C THR A 59 1.65 0.43 -5.62
N PHE A 60 2.54 -0.39 -6.16
CA PHE A 60 3.94 0.02 -6.39
C PHE A 60 4.04 1.01 -7.55
N ASP A 61 3.27 0.85 -8.62
CA ASP A 61 3.20 1.85 -9.70
C ASP A 61 2.78 3.24 -9.16
N SER A 62 1.87 3.30 -8.17
CA SER A 62 1.49 4.57 -7.55
C SER A 62 2.63 5.20 -6.73
N ILE A 63 3.39 4.39 -5.99
CA ILE A 63 4.58 4.85 -5.25
C ILE A 63 5.63 5.39 -6.23
N LEU A 64 5.92 4.65 -7.29
CA LEU A 64 6.85 5.05 -8.36
C LEU A 64 6.48 6.37 -9.01
N ALA A 65 5.17 6.65 -9.13
CA ALA A 65 4.66 7.88 -9.69
C ALA A 65 4.57 9.05 -8.69
N GLY A 66 4.91 8.84 -7.41
CA GLY A 66 4.73 9.84 -6.34
C GLY A 66 3.26 10.12 -6.00
N CYS A 67 2.37 9.18 -6.32
CA CYS A 67 0.95 9.25 -6.02
C CYS A 67 0.67 8.57 -4.68
N ILE A 68 -0.08 9.22 -3.80
CA ILE A 68 -0.37 8.72 -2.46
C ILE A 68 -1.33 7.52 -2.57
N PRO A 69 -0.93 6.30 -2.18
CA PRO A 69 -1.81 5.14 -2.24
C PRO A 69 -2.99 5.29 -1.26
N VAL A 70 -4.18 4.94 -1.72
CA VAL A 70 -5.38 4.81 -0.87
C VAL A 70 -5.76 3.34 -0.79
N PHE A 71 -5.62 2.76 0.40
CA PHE A 71 -5.91 1.35 0.63
C PHE A 71 -7.30 1.16 1.22
N PHE A 72 -7.91 0.03 0.84
CA PHE A 72 -9.26 -0.34 1.29
C PHE A 72 -9.28 -1.58 2.19
N HIS A 73 -8.13 -2.22 2.37
CA HIS A 73 -7.92 -3.35 3.26
C HIS A 73 -6.53 -3.23 3.92
N PRO A 74 -6.37 -3.48 5.23
CA PRO A 74 -5.07 -3.36 5.90
C PRO A 74 -4.00 -4.27 5.30
N PHE A 75 -4.40 -5.44 4.82
CA PHE A 75 -3.47 -6.40 4.20
C PHE A 75 -2.93 -5.98 2.83
N SER A 76 -3.44 -4.91 2.21
CA SER A 76 -2.93 -4.42 0.93
C SER A 76 -1.51 -3.85 1.00
N ALA A 77 -1.03 -3.53 2.20
CA ALA A 77 0.35 -3.06 2.39
C ALA A 77 0.89 -3.32 3.80
N TYR A 78 0.06 -3.08 4.82
CA TYR A 78 0.51 -2.89 6.20
C TYR A 78 1.04 -4.15 6.87
N THR A 79 0.74 -5.32 6.33
CA THR A 79 1.12 -6.61 6.94
C THR A 79 2.10 -7.42 6.10
N GLN A 80 2.28 -7.10 4.81
CA GLN A 80 3.06 -7.91 3.87
C GLN A 80 4.44 -7.32 3.59
N TYR A 81 4.57 -6.00 3.50
CA TYR A 81 5.80 -5.32 3.04
C TYR A 81 6.55 -4.60 4.16
N ILE A 82 6.62 -5.25 5.32
CA ILE A 82 7.06 -4.62 6.58
C ILE A 82 8.54 -4.27 6.65
N TRP A 83 9.35 -4.84 5.75
CA TRP A 83 10.76 -4.49 5.60
C TRP A 83 10.94 -3.26 4.70
N HIS A 84 10.02 -3.05 3.76
CA HIS A 84 10.15 -2.05 2.70
C HIS A 84 9.30 -0.80 2.97
N LEU A 85 8.16 -0.93 3.64
CA LEU A 85 7.23 0.15 3.94
C LEU A 85 7.28 0.55 5.43
N PRO A 86 7.12 1.85 5.76
CA PRO A 86 7.12 2.32 7.14
C PRO A 86 5.96 1.73 7.94
N ARG A 87 6.18 1.51 9.24
CA ARG A 87 5.11 1.11 10.18
C ARG A 87 4.07 2.21 10.40
N ASN A 88 4.47 3.47 10.25
CA ASN A 88 3.55 4.60 10.34
C ASN A 88 2.79 4.75 9.02
N TYR A 89 1.71 4.00 8.83
CA TYR A 89 1.02 3.91 7.55
C TYR A 89 0.39 5.23 7.07
N SER A 90 -0.05 6.07 8.02
CA SER A 90 -0.62 7.39 7.72
C SER A 90 0.42 8.39 7.19
N SER A 91 1.72 8.09 7.34
CA SER A 91 2.78 8.95 6.79
C SER A 91 2.87 8.88 5.26
N TYR A 92 2.40 7.81 4.62
CA TYR A 92 2.56 7.62 3.17
C TYR A 92 1.28 7.19 2.44
N SER A 93 0.21 6.86 3.16
CA SER A 93 -1.01 6.33 2.57
C SER A 93 -2.26 6.75 3.33
N VAL A 94 -3.41 6.70 2.65
CA VAL A 94 -4.73 6.87 3.28
C VAL A 94 -5.41 5.51 3.36
N TYR A 95 -6.06 5.22 4.48
CA TYR A 95 -6.88 4.03 4.63
C TYR A 95 -8.36 4.39 4.71
N ILE A 96 -9.18 3.73 3.88
CA ILE A 96 -10.64 3.88 3.88
C ILE A 96 -11.26 2.48 3.93
N PRO A 97 -11.92 2.06 5.02
CA PRO A 97 -12.48 0.71 5.13
C PRO A 97 -13.46 0.38 4.01
N GLU A 98 -13.27 -0.74 3.33
CA GLU A 98 -14.13 -1.10 2.19
C GLU A 98 -15.59 -1.33 2.56
N ASN A 99 -15.88 -1.86 3.75
CA ASN A 99 -17.25 -2.13 4.21
C ASN A 99 -18.06 -0.84 4.32
N LEU A 100 -17.47 0.21 4.91
CA LEU A 100 -18.13 1.51 5.05
C LEU A 100 -18.35 2.22 3.71
N VAL A 101 -17.49 1.96 2.72
CA VAL A 101 -17.69 2.45 1.35
C VAL A 101 -18.84 1.71 0.69
N ARG A 102 -18.90 0.38 0.82
CA ARG A 102 -19.99 -0.44 0.25
C ARG A 102 -21.35 -0.14 0.87
N GLU A 103 -21.39 0.12 2.17
CA GLU A 103 -22.60 0.50 2.91
C GLU A 103 -23.03 1.96 2.63
N GLY A 104 -22.25 2.73 1.85
CA GLY A 104 -22.54 4.12 1.54
C GLY A 104 -22.36 5.09 2.73
N ILE A 105 -21.85 4.61 3.86
CA ILE A 105 -21.59 5.40 5.07
C ILE A 105 -20.46 6.41 4.81
N VAL A 106 -19.46 6.01 4.02
CA VAL A 106 -18.27 6.82 3.74
C VAL A 106 -18.17 7.16 2.25
N SER A 107 -18.15 8.46 1.95
CA SER A 107 -17.77 8.96 0.63
C SER A 107 -16.25 9.13 0.53
N ILE A 108 -15.63 8.49 -0.46
CA ILE A 108 -14.18 8.54 -0.68
C ILE A 108 -13.71 9.97 -0.93
N ARG A 109 -14.45 10.72 -1.75
CA ARG A 109 -14.15 12.12 -2.03
C ARG A 109 -14.13 12.95 -0.76
N MET A 110 -15.12 12.76 0.12
CA MET A 110 -15.21 13.53 1.36
C MET A 110 -14.04 13.22 2.29
N GLN A 111 -13.64 11.95 2.40
CA GLN A 111 -12.48 11.54 3.19
C GLN A 111 -11.17 12.15 2.65
N LEU A 112 -10.95 12.06 1.34
CA LEU A 112 -9.72 12.59 0.72
C LEU A 112 -9.64 14.13 0.78
N LEU A 113 -10.78 14.83 0.85
CA LEU A 113 -10.82 16.28 1.04
C LEU A 113 -10.49 16.72 2.48
N GLN A 114 -10.58 15.82 3.47
CA GLN A 114 -10.17 16.13 4.84
C GLN A 114 -8.65 16.18 5.00
N VAL A 115 -7.89 15.55 4.10
CA VAL A 115 -6.42 15.59 4.13
C VAL A 115 -5.97 16.98 3.72
N SER A 116 -5.32 17.70 4.62
CA SER A 116 -4.85 19.06 4.37
C SER A 116 -3.78 19.09 3.27
N LYS A 117 -3.62 20.25 2.62
CA LYS A 117 -2.57 20.41 1.61
C LYS A 117 -1.16 20.16 2.17
N ALA A 118 -0.93 20.53 3.44
CA ALA A 118 0.34 20.30 4.11
C ALA A 118 0.60 18.81 4.33
N GLU A 119 -0.41 18.06 4.77
CA GLU A 119 -0.34 16.60 4.89
C GLU A 119 -0.11 15.95 3.53
N VAL A 120 -0.81 16.36 2.47
CA VAL A 120 -0.57 15.85 1.10
C VAL A 120 0.89 16.03 0.67
N VAL A 121 1.49 17.19 0.92
CA VAL A 121 2.90 17.45 0.58
C VAL A 121 3.82 16.55 1.39
N SER A 122 3.58 16.42 2.70
CA SER A 122 4.36 15.55 3.58
C SER A 122 4.26 14.08 3.17
N MET A 123 3.04 13.61 2.89
CA MET A 123 2.79 12.22 2.47
C MET A 123 3.44 11.92 1.13
N ARG A 124 3.35 12.85 0.17
CA ARG A 124 4.01 12.69 -1.13
C ARG A 124 5.54 12.64 -0.97
N GLN A 125 6.12 13.44 -0.09
CA GLN A 125 7.55 13.38 0.18
C GLN A 125 7.94 12.02 0.77
N GLU A 126 7.15 11.48 1.70
CA GLU A 126 7.39 10.14 2.22
C GLU A 126 7.28 9.08 1.12
N VAL A 127 6.24 9.13 0.27
CA VAL A 127 6.09 8.24 -0.89
C VAL A 127 7.32 8.28 -1.80
N ILE A 128 7.87 9.47 -2.10
CA ILE A 128 9.09 9.62 -2.90
C ILE A 128 10.29 8.95 -2.20
N ASN A 129 10.42 9.11 -0.88
CA ASN A 129 11.47 8.47 -0.09
C ASN A 129 11.35 6.93 -0.06
N LEU A 130 10.19 6.37 -0.40
CA LEU A 130 9.97 4.93 -0.51
C LEU A 130 10.41 4.35 -1.86
N ILE A 131 10.52 5.16 -2.91
CA ILE A 131 10.83 4.69 -4.27
C ILE A 131 12.08 3.77 -4.28
N PRO A 132 13.23 4.16 -3.69
CA PRO A 132 14.41 3.30 -3.65
C PRO A 132 14.15 1.94 -3.00
N LYS A 133 13.31 1.92 -1.96
CA LYS A 133 13.04 0.73 -1.15
C LYS A 133 12.11 -0.27 -1.84
N VAL A 134 11.46 0.09 -2.95
CA VAL A 134 10.52 -0.79 -3.66
C VAL A 134 10.96 -1.12 -5.08
N ILE A 135 12.15 -0.68 -5.50
CA ILE A 135 12.74 -0.99 -6.80
C ILE A 135 14.03 -1.78 -6.65
N TYR A 136 14.38 -2.50 -7.70
CA TYR A 136 15.72 -3.05 -7.86
C TYR A 136 16.59 -2.04 -8.61
N ARG A 137 17.78 -1.77 -8.09
CA ARG A 137 18.79 -0.95 -8.74
C ARG A 137 19.39 -1.73 -9.90
N ASP A 138 19.65 -1.04 -11.01
CA ASP A 138 20.46 -1.61 -12.09
C ASP A 138 21.90 -1.83 -11.59
N PRO A 139 22.41 -3.08 -11.56
CA PRO A 139 23.75 -3.38 -11.05
C PRO A 139 24.87 -2.73 -11.88
N ARG A 140 24.58 -2.24 -13.08
CA ARG A 140 25.52 -1.51 -13.94
C ARG A 140 25.64 -0.03 -13.56
N SER A 141 24.72 0.48 -12.73
CA SER A 141 24.79 1.85 -12.22
C SER A 141 25.99 2.00 -11.29
N LYS A 142 26.75 3.10 -11.45
CA LYS A 142 27.93 3.40 -10.62
C LYS A 142 27.57 4.04 -9.28
N SER A 143 26.34 4.52 -9.11
CA SER A 143 25.86 5.15 -7.88
C SER A 143 25.43 4.08 -6.89
N LYS A 144 26.01 4.11 -5.68
CA LYS A 144 25.64 3.27 -4.52
C LYS A 144 24.92 4.09 -3.45
N ASP A 145 24.24 5.16 -3.86
CA ASP A 145 23.82 6.22 -2.94
C ASP A 145 22.59 5.84 -2.08
N PHE A 146 22.02 4.65 -2.30
CA PHE A 146 20.90 4.11 -1.52
C PHE A 146 20.87 2.57 -1.50
N GLU A 147 20.24 2.01 -0.45
CA GLU A 147 19.83 0.60 -0.36
C GLU A 147 18.55 0.40 -1.20
N ASP A 148 18.55 -0.61 -2.07
CA ASP A 148 17.38 -0.94 -2.90
C ASP A 148 16.48 -2.02 -2.26
N ALA A 149 15.40 -2.42 -2.95
CA ALA A 149 14.47 -3.43 -2.44
C ALA A 149 15.12 -4.80 -2.19
N PHE A 150 16.16 -5.16 -2.96
CA PHE A 150 16.89 -6.41 -2.81
C PHE A 150 17.84 -6.35 -1.62
N ASP A 151 18.62 -5.27 -1.50
CA ASP A 151 19.51 -5.00 -0.37
C ASP A 151 18.73 -5.10 0.96
N ILE A 152 17.56 -4.45 1.03
CA ILE A 152 16.65 -4.50 2.18
C ILE A 152 16.17 -5.93 2.48
N ALA A 153 15.77 -6.67 1.44
CA ALA A 153 15.26 -8.03 1.61
C ALA A 153 16.32 -9.00 2.14
N ILE A 154 17.55 -8.93 1.61
CA ILE A 154 18.68 -9.76 2.08
C ILE A 154 19.03 -9.42 3.52
N LYS A 155 19.10 -8.14 3.87
CA LYS A 155 19.36 -7.68 5.24
C LYS A 155 18.30 -8.20 6.21
N GLY A 156 17.02 -8.04 5.88
CA GLY A 156 15.90 -8.55 6.70
C GLY A 156 15.93 -10.08 6.86
N MET A 157 16.30 -10.81 5.80
CA MET A 157 16.48 -12.26 5.86
C MET A 157 17.62 -12.66 6.81
N LEU A 158 18.79 -12.03 6.68
CA LEU A 158 19.95 -12.31 7.53
C LEU A 158 19.67 -12.00 9.00
N GLU A 159 19.00 -10.88 9.30
CA GLU A 159 18.54 -10.53 10.65
C GLU A 159 17.58 -11.60 11.21
N ARG A 160 16.64 -12.08 10.40
CA ARG A 160 15.71 -13.15 10.80
C ARG A 160 16.45 -14.45 11.10
N VAL A 161 17.38 -14.87 10.24
CA VAL A 161 18.19 -16.09 10.44
C VAL A 161 19.01 -15.96 11.73
N GLY A 162 19.65 -14.81 11.97
CA GLY A 162 20.39 -14.56 13.20
C GLY A 162 19.50 -14.60 14.45
N LYS A 163 18.28 -14.06 14.38
CA LYS A 163 17.29 -14.17 15.47
C LYS A 163 16.89 -15.62 15.73
N VAL A 164 16.58 -16.38 14.69
CA VAL A 164 16.19 -17.80 14.80
C VAL A 164 17.31 -18.63 15.42
N ARG A 165 18.56 -18.42 14.99
CA ARG A 165 19.73 -19.11 15.54
C ARG A 165 19.88 -18.88 17.05
N ARG A 166 19.77 -17.62 17.51
CA ARG A 166 19.81 -17.30 18.95
C ARG A 166 18.67 -17.94 19.73
N GLN A 167 17.46 -17.99 19.17
CA GLN A 167 16.33 -18.66 19.82
C GLN A 167 16.62 -20.16 20.03
N ILE A 168 17.18 -20.83 19.03
CA ILE A 168 17.56 -22.25 19.13
C ILE A 168 18.66 -22.45 20.17
N GLU A 169 19.69 -21.60 20.19
CA GLU A 169 20.78 -21.63 21.17
C GLU A 169 20.27 -21.43 22.61
N GLU A 170 19.23 -20.62 22.80
CA GLU A 170 18.53 -20.41 24.08
C GLU A 170 17.51 -21.52 24.43
N GLY A 171 17.38 -22.56 23.60
CA GLY A 171 16.43 -23.66 23.80
C GLY A 171 14.96 -23.27 23.54
N LYS A 172 14.71 -22.15 22.87
CA LYS A 172 13.36 -21.67 22.50
C LYS A 172 12.94 -22.24 21.14
N ASP A 173 11.65 -22.51 20.97
CA ASP A 173 11.11 -22.96 19.68
C ASP A 173 11.06 -21.79 18.68
N PRO A 174 11.84 -21.80 17.58
CA PRO A 174 11.84 -20.74 16.58
C PRO A 174 10.54 -20.69 15.75
N GLY A 175 9.72 -21.75 15.79
CA GLY A 175 8.39 -21.82 15.17
C GLY A 175 7.37 -20.89 15.83
N THR A 176 7.56 -20.56 17.11
CA THR A 176 6.74 -19.57 17.82
C THR A 176 6.88 -18.19 17.16
N GLY A 177 5.79 -17.69 16.58
CA GLY A 177 5.72 -16.42 15.84
C GLY A 177 5.76 -16.49 14.31
N PHE A 178 6.00 -17.66 13.69
CA PHE A 178 5.81 -17.83 12.23
C PHE A 178 4.33 -17.96 11.83
N ALA A 179 3.52 -18.53 12.72
CA ALA A 179 2.11 -18.85 12.48
C ALA A 179 1.18 -18.43 13.65
N GLU A 180 1.57 -17.43 14.45
CA GLU A 180 0.76 -17.02 15.61
C GLU A 180 -0.62 -16.46 15.20
N PRO A 181 -1.72 -17.11 15.60
CA PRO A 181 -3.01 -16.45 15.77
C PRO A 181 -2.81 -15.37 16.85
N GLY A 182 -3.00 -14.09 16.51
CA GLY A 182 -2.69 -12.95 17.39
C GLY A 182 -1.42 -12.17 17.04
N SER A 183 -0.74 -12.51 15.93
CA SER A 183 0.22 -11.63 15.27
C SER A 183 -0.34 -10.20 15.21
N TRP A 184 0.50 -9.17 15.37
CA TRP A 184 0.06 -7.77 15.20
C TRP A 184 -0.65 -7.54 13.85
N LYS A 185 -0.38 -8.40 12.85
CA LYS A 185 -1.11 -8.45 11.57
C LYS A 185 -2.60 -8.76 11.76
N LEU A 186 -2.94 -9.72 12.64
CA LEU A 186 -4.31 -10.05 13.04
C LEU A 186 -4.90 -9.02 14.02
N LYS A 187 -4.08 -8.44 14.91
CA LYS A 187 -4.52 -7.33 15.77
C LYS A 187 -4.84 -6.05 14.99
N LEU A 188 -4.19 -5.82 13.85
CA LEU A 188 -4.57 -4.77 12.89
C LEU A 188 -5.87 -5.11 12.13
N GLU A 189 -6.34 -6.33 12.13
CA GLU A 189 -7.71 -6.60 11.69
C GLU A 189 -8.67 -6.37 12.86
N GLU A 190 -8.44 -7.04 13.99
CA GLU A 190 -9.35 -7.02 15.15
C GLU A 190 -9.48 -5.64 15.82
N GLY A 191 -8.39 -4.88 15.96
CA GLY A 191 -8.40 -3.55 16.56
C GLY A 191 -9.19 -2.53 15.73
N TRP A 192 -9.10 -2.64 14.39
CA TRP A 192 -9.86 -1.80 13.48
C TRP A 192 -11.37 -2.13 13.47
N TYR A 193 -11.74 -3.39 13.74
CA TYR A 193 -13.12 -3.81 13.95
C TYR A 193 -13.65 -3.49 15.36
N ARG A 194 -12.80 -3.48 16.39
CA ARG A 194 -13.19 -3.21 17.80
C ARG A 194 -13.36 -1.72 18.14
N GLU A 195 -12.62 -0.81 17.53
CA GLU A 195 -12.77 0.63 17.79
C GLU A 195 -14.08 1.23 17.24
N ARG A 196 -14.92 0.43 16.56
CA ARG A 196 -16.15 0.89 15.89
C ARG A 196 -17.35 -0.08 15.99
N SER A 197 -17.34 -0.98 16.98
CA SER A 197 -18.55 -1.63 17.52
C SER A 197 -18.99 -0.90 18.77
#